data_AF-A0A2R5LFB9-F1
#
_entry.id   AF-A0A2R5LFB9-F1
#
_cell.length_a   1.000
_cell.length_b   1.000
_cell.length_c   1.000
_cell.angle_alpha   90.00
_cell.angle_beta   90.00
_cell.angle_gamma   90.00
#
_symmetry.space_group_name_H-M   'P 1'
#
loop_
_entity.id
_entity.type
_entity.pdbx_description
1 polymer ?
#
loop_
_entity_poly.entity_id
_entity_poly.type
_entity_poly.pdbx_seq_one_letter_code
_entity_poly.pdbx_strand_id
1 'polypeptide(L)'
;MKVLALISGGKDSCFNLMKCVENGHEVVGLAHLRPRDSDELDSYMYQSVGHEAIPLYAEAMEVPLFQGEITGKPCNQSGDYSATDGDEVEDLYELMRNVREKIPYDAVSVGAIFSDYQRARVQNICNRLNIEMLAYLWHRDQAKLLKEMVDSGIHAIIIKVAAMGLDPCKHLGMTIQEILPHMLKMEAKYGLNVCGEGGEYETLTLDCPLFKKRLVVDEQQTVVHSDDAFAPVAYLKLRKMHLANKC
;
A
#
# COMPACT_ATOMS: atom_id res chain seq x y z
N MET A 1 -17.21 -6.59 -12.71
CA MET A 1 -17.68 -6.07 -11.40
C MET A 1 -17.20 -4.65 -11.23
N LYS A 2 -17.94 -3.85 -10.47
CA LYS A 2 -17.49 -2.53 -10.00
C LYS A 2 -16.62 -2.70 -8.75
N VAL A 3 -15.43 -2.13 -8.76
CA VAL A 3 -14.38 -2.35 -7.76
C VAL A 3 -14.06 -1.05 -7.04
N LEU A 4 -14.16 -1.09 -5.71
CA LEU A 4 -13.54 -0.11 -4.83
C LEU A 4 -12.10 -0.54 -4.55
N ALA A 5 -11.11 0.31 -4.78
CA ALA A 5 -9.72 -0.05 -4.53
C ALA A 5 -9.27 0.41 -3.14
N LEU A 6 -8.85 -0.52 -2.28
CA LEU A 6 -8.11 -0.14 -1.07
C LEU A 6 -6.68 0.19 -1.49
N ILE A 7 -6.29 1.44 -1.30
CA ILE A 7 -4.97 1.93 -1.70
C ILE A 7 -4.16 2.36 -0.47
N SER A 8 -2.86 2.12 -0.54
CA SER A 8 -1.86 2.65 0.39
C SER A 8 -0.89 3.63 -0.29
N GLY A 9 -0.99 3.78 -1.61
CA GLY A 9 0.01 4.46 -2.45
C GLY A 9 1.17 3.55 -2.85
N GLY A 10 1.40 2.44 -2.15
CA GLY A 10 2.47 1.49 -2.43
C GLY A 10 2.26 0.60 -3.66
N LYS A 11 3.33 -0.09 -4.05
CA LYS A 11 3.40 -0.93 -5.25
C LYS A 11 2.34 -2.04 -5.27
N ASP A 12 2.02 -2.63 -4.11
CA ASP A 12 1.18 -3.84 -4.05
C ASP A 12 -0.29 -3.51 -4.29
N SER A 13 -0.79 -2.47 -3.61
CA SER A 13 -2.16 -1.98 -3.84
C SER A 13 -2.35 -1.49 -5.29
N CYS A 14 -1.33 -0.83 -5.85
CA CYS A 14 -1.32 -0.40 -7.24
C CYS A 14 -1.35 -1.58 -8.22
N PHE A 15 -0.49 -2.59 -7.99
CA PHE A 15 -0.40 -3.74 -8.88
C PHE A 15 -1.64 -4.62 -8.83
N ASN A 16 -2.21 -4.85 -7.64
CA ASN A 16 -3.47 -5.59 -7.55
C ASN A 16 -4.60 -4.87 -8.30
N LEU A 17 -4.61 -3.53 -8.26
CA LEU A 17 -5.56 -2.73 -9.01
C LEU A 17 -5.35 -2.86 -10.54
N MET A 18 -4.11 -2.93 -11.00
CA MET A 18 -3.80 -3.28 -12.40
C MET A 18 -4.37 -4.66 -12.76
N LYS A 19 -4.22 -5.66 -11.89
CA LYS A 19 -4.81 -7.00 -12.12
C LYS A 19 -6.33 -6.98 -12.15
N CYS A 20 -6.99 -6.15 -11.34
CA CYS A 20 -8.43 -5.92 -11.46
C CYS A 20 -8.81 -5.41 -12.86
N VAL A 21 -8.12 -4.39 -13.37
CA VAL A 21 -8.40 -3.83 -14.70
C VAL A 21 -8.11 -4.85 -15.81
N GLU A 22 -7.00 -5.59 -15.73
CA GLU A 22 -6.63 -6.65 -16.67
C GLU A 22 -7.71 -7.76 -16.74
N ASN A 23 -8.37 -8.05 -15.62
CA ASN A 23 -9.47 -9.02 -15.54
C ASN A 23 -10.85 -8.42 -15.92
N GLY A 24 -10.88 -7.21 -16.50
CA GLY A 24 -12.10 -6.58 -17.00
C GLY A 24 -12.99 -5.96 -15.91
N HIS A 25 -12.44 -5.70 -14.71
CA HIS A 25 -13.16 -4.99 -13.66
C HIS A 25 -13.10 -3.47 -13.85
N GLU A 26 -14.18 -2.79 -13.46
CA GLU A 26 -14.30 -1.33 -13.53
C GLU A 26 -13.92 -0.73 -12.17
N VAL A 27 -12.89 0.12 -12.12
CA VAL A 27 -12.50 0.84 -10.90
C VAL A 27 -13.41 2.04 -10.73
N VAL A 28 -14.24 2.04 -9.69
CA VAL A 28 -15.25 3.09 -9.47
C VAL A 28 -14.82 4.10 -8.40
N GLY A 29 -13.88 3.74 -7.53
CA GLY A 29 -13.40 4.59 -6.46
C GLY A 29 -12.14 4.05 -5.81
N LEU A 30 -11.43 4.93 -5.11
CA LEU A 30 -10.29 4.62 -4.26
C LEU A 30 -10.71 4.88 -2.80
N ALA A 31 -10.40 3.96 -1.90
CA ALA A 31 -10.60 4.11 -0.47
C ALA A 31 -9.24 4.05 0.25
N HIS A 32 -9.04 4.97 1.19
CA HIS A 32 -7.81 5.09 1.95
C HIS A 32 -8.10 5.54 3.38
N LEU A 33 -7.51 4.85 4.36
CA LEU A 33 -7.49 5.32 5.74
C LEU A 33 -6.19 6.06 6.00
N ARG A 34 -6.28 7.33 6.40
CA ARG A 34 -5.12 8.16 6.71
C ARG A 34 -4.84 8.16 8.22
N PRO A 35 -3.58 8.27 8.63
CA PRO A 35 -3.27 8.54 10.03
C PRO A 35 -3.80 9.93 10.45
N ARG A 36 -4.14 10.08 11.74
CA ARG A 36 -4.66 11.34 12.29
C ARG A 36 -3.54 12.27 12.79
N ASP A 37 -2.63 11.72 13.61
CA ASP A 37 -1.71 12.52 14.43
C ASP A 37 -0.23 12.37 14.04
N SER A 38 0.17 11.27 13.39
CA SER A 38 1.57 11.01 13.01
C SER A 38 1.70 10.31 11.66
N ASP A 39 2.75 10.64 10.90
CA ASP A 39 3.05 10.02 9.61
C ASP A 39 3.44 8.53 9.75
N GLU A 40 3.85 8.12 10.94
CA GLU A 40 4.20 6.75 11.29
C GLU A 40 3.33 6.26 12.44
N LEU A 41 2.60 5.17 12.21
CA LEU A 41 1.77 4.49 13.19
C LEU A 41 2.25 3.04 13.35
N ASP A 42 2.16 2.51 14.55
CA ASP A 42 2.28 1.07 14.82
C ASP A 42 0.98 0.35 14.42
N SER A 43 0.63 0.39 13.12
CA SER A 43 -0.52 -0.33 12.54
C SER A 43 -0.06 -1.64 11.90
N TYR A 44 -0.83 -2.70 12.07
CA TYR A 44 -0.57 -3.98 11.39
C TYR A 44 -1.30 -4.07 10.04
N MET A 45 -2.24 -3.16 9.80
CA MET A 45 -3.08 -3.13 8.61
C MET A 45 -2.65 -2.09 7.57
N TYR A 46 -2.14 -0.93 8.00
CA TYR A 46 -2.06 0.25 7.13
C TYR A 46 -0.65 0.81 7.00
N GLN A 47 -0.26 1.10 5.77
CA GLN A 47 0.88 1.95 5.46
C GLN A 47 0.51 3.40 5.79
N SER A 48 1.25 4.06 6.68
CA SER A 48 1.00 5.46 7.04
C SER A 48 1.98 6.42 6.34
N VAL A 49 3.20 5.96 6.02
CA VAL A 49 4.21 6.78 5.34
C VAL A 49 3.79 7.02 3.89
N GLY A 50 3.89 8.28 3.45
CA GLY A 50 3.55 8.69 2.09
C GLY A 50 2.06 8.93 1.87
N HIS A 51 1.23 8.94 2.92
CA HIS A 51 -0.20 9.24 2.82
C HIS A 51 -0.50 10.62 2.21
N GLU A 52 0.45 11.57 2.31
CA GLU A 52 0.37 12.90 1.70
C GLU A 52 0.28 12.85 0.18
N ALA A 53 0.77 11.76 -0.45
CA ALA A 53 0.73 11.57 -1.89
C ALA A 53 -0.63 11.08 -2.40
N ILE A 54 -1.50 10.55 -1.52
CA ILE A 54 -2.74 9.87 -1.93
C ILE A 54 -3.73 10.77 -2.69
N PRO A 55 -3.93 12.04 -2.33
CA PRO A 55 -4.76 12.94 -3.15
C PRO A 55 -4.22 13.09 -4.58
N LEU A 56 -2.90 13.25 -4.75
CA LEU A 56 -2.27 13.34 -6.07
C LEU A 56 -2.30 12.00 -6.80
N TYR A 57 -2.16 10.87 -6.09
CA TYR A 57 -2.33 9.52 -6.64
C TYR A 57 -3.72 9.35 -7.26
N ALA A 58 -4.76 9.80 -6.56
CA ALA A 58 -6.14 9.74 -7.06
C ALA A 58 -6.37 10.67 -8.25
N GLU A 59 -5.85 11.91 -8.19
CA GLU A 59 -5.92 12.86 -9.31
C GLU A 59 -5.15 12.33 -10.53
N ALA A 60 -4.00 11.70 -10.33
CA ALA A 60 -3.23 11.05 -11.38
C ALA A 60 -3.99 9.92 -12.06
N MET A 61 -4.81 9.17 -11.32
CA MET A 61 -5.66 8.11 -11.88
C MET A 61 -6.98 8.62 -12.48
N GLU A 62 -7.40 9.84 -12.14
CA GLU A 62 -8.73 10.39 -12.43
C GLU A 62 -9.87 9.53 -11.86
N VAL A 63 -9.69 9.00 -10.65
CA VAL A 63 -10.67 8.15 -9.95
C VAL A 63 -11.10 8.82 -8.63
N PRO A 64 -12.40 8.80 -8.26
CA PRO A 64 -12.87 9.38 -7.00
C PRO A 64 -12.15 8.81 -5.78
N LEU A 65 -11.72 9.68 -4.86
CA LEU A 65 -11.06 9.32 -3.61
C LEU A 65 -12.00 9.49 -2.42
N PHE A 66 -12.09 8.45 -1.60
CA PHE A 66 -12.79 8.44 -0.32
C PHE A 66 -11.78 8.20 0.80
N GLN A 67 -11.65 9.17 1.70
CA GLN A 67 -10.74 9.05 2.84
C GLN A 67 -11.50 8.98 4.16
N GLY A 68 -11.05 8.07 5.02
CA GLY A 68 -11.39 8.01 6.44
C GLY A 68 -10.13 8.20 7.29
N GLU A 69 -10.30 8.37 8.59
CA GLU A 69 -9.20 8.47 9.55
C GLU A 69 -9.07 7.17 10.33
N ILE A 70 -7.84 6.77 10.63
CA ILE A 70 -7.56 5.68 11.57
C ILE A 70 -7.77 6.23 12.98
N THR A 71 -8.78 5.71 13.68
CA THR A 71 -9.12 6.10 15.06
C THR A 71 -9.04 4.92 16.03
N GLY A 72 -9.25 3.71 15.54
CA GLY A 72 -9.06 2.47 16.25
C GLY A 72 -7.59 2.08 16.41
N LYS A 73 -7.37 0.99 17.14
CA LYS A 73 -6.06 0.37 17.39
C LYS A 73 -6.09 -1.10 16.99
N PRO A 74 -4.94 -1.79 16.87
CA PRO A 74 -4.92 -3.24 16.63
C PRO A 74 -5.31 -4.01 17.91
N CYS A 75 -6.58 -3.93 18.29
CA CYS A 75 -7.15 -4.47 19.53
C CYS A 75 -7.31 -5.99 19.44
N ASN A 76 -7.88 -6.48 18.35
CA ASN A 76 -8.01 -7.90 18.07
C ASN A 76 -6.85 -8.33 17.17
N GLN A 77 -5.99 -9.20 17.70
CA GLN A 77 -4.84 -9.75 16.98
C GLN A 77 -4.96 -11.24 16.67
N SER A 78 -6.14 -11.85 16.86
CA SER A 78 -6.35 -13.25 16.48
C SER A 78 -6.31 -13.44 14.96
N GLY A 79 -5.99 -14.67 14.54
CA GLY A 79 -5.99 -15.06 13.13
C GLY A 79 -7.38 -14.97 12.52
N ASP A 80 -8.40 -15.44 13.23
CA ASP A 80 -9.80 -15.24 12.87
C ASP A 80 -10.30 -13.91 13.44
N TYR A 81 -10.69 -12.97 12.57
CA TYR A 81 -11.18 -11.67 13.01
C TYR A 81 -12.68 -11.71 13.33
N SER A 82 -13.04 -11.12 14.45
CA SER A 82 -14.42 -10.76 14.81
C SER A 82 -14.50 -9.27 15.11
N ALA A 83 -15.60 -8.63 14.71
CA ALA A 83 -15.83 -7.20 14.95
C ALA A 83 -15.58 -6.85 16.42
N THR A 84 -14.67 -5.89 16.65
CA THR A 84 -14.16 -5.54 17.97
C THR A 84 -14.24 -4.03 18.14
N ASP A 85 -14.84 -3.57 19.23
CA ASP A 85 -15.00 -2.14 19.49
C ASP A 85 -13.64 -1.44 19.66
N GLY A 86 -13.49 -0.29 19.02
CA GLY A 86 -12.24 0.48 18.97
C GLY A 86 -11.11 -0.16 18.16
N ASP A 87 -11.39 -1.17 17.33
CA ASP A 87 -10.40 -1.81 16.48
C ASP A 87 -10.23 -1.10 15.13
N GLU A 88 -9.00 -1.00 14.63
CA GLU A 88 -8.66 -0.28 13.39
C GLU A 88 -9.32 -0.88 12.13
N VAL A 89 -9.80 -2.12 12.19
CA VAL A 89 -10.56 -2.77 11.10
C VAL A 89 -11.98 -2.22 11.00
N GLU A 90 -12.56 -1.76 12.10
CA GLU A 90 -13.91 -1.17 12.08
C GLU A 90 -13.90 0.22 11.43
N ASP A 91 -12.80 0.97 11.49
CA ASP A 91 -12.63 2.21 10.72
C ASP A 91 -12.74 1.93 9.20
N LEU A 92 -12.16 0.81 8.73
CA LEU A 92 -12.22 0.41 7.33
C LEU A 92 -13.61 -0.05 6.95
N TYR A 93 -14.28 -0.81 7.82
CA TYR A 93 -15.68 -1.20 7.64
C TYR A 93 -16.56 0.03 7.46
N GLU A 94 -16.45 1.03 8.33
CA GLU A 94 -17.24 2.25 8.28
C GLU A 94 -16.93 3.09 7.04
N LEU A 95 -15.65 3.23 6.66
CA LEU A 95 -15.28 3.89 5.40
C LEU A 95 -15.96 3.20 4.21
N MET A 96 -15.80 1.89 4.07
CA MET A 96 -16.37 1.11 2.98
C MET A 96 -17.91 1.21 2.95
N ARG A 97 -18.56 1.08 4.11
CA ARG A 97 -20.01 1.27 4.26
C ARG A 97 -20.46 2.64 3.76
N ASN A 98 -19.77 3.71 4.18
CA ASN A 98 -20.08 5.09 3.78
C ASN A 98 -19.81 5.34 2.29
N VAL A 99 -18.83 4.66 1.68
CA VAL A 99 -18.62 4.74 0.22
C VAL A 99 -19.81 4.14 -0.54
N ARG A 100 -20.40 3.04 -0.07
CA ARG A 100 -21.56 2.41 -0.72
C ARG A 100 -22.78 3.32 -0.82
N GLU A 101 -22.95 4.23 0.13
CA GLU A 101 -24.03 5.22 0.10
C GLU A 101 -23.84 6.26 -1.02
N LYS A 102 -22.60 6.43 -1.51
CA LYS A 102 -22.22 7.41 -2.53
C LYS A 102 -22.05 6.79 -3.92
N ILE A 103 -21.52 5.56 -3.98
CA ILE A 103 -21.25 4.87 -5.24
C ILE A 103 -21.38 3.34 -5.08
N PRO A 104 -22.11 2.66 -5.97
CA PRO A 104 -22.25 1.20 -5.91
C PRO A 104 -20.95 0.50 -6.32
N TYR A 105 -20.57 -0.53 -5.57
CA TYR A 105 -19.50 -1.46 -5.91
C TYR A 105 -19.81 -2.87 -5.40
N ASP A 106 -19.33 -3.87 -6.14
CA ASP A 106 -19.61 -5.30 -5.89
C ASP A 106 -18.40 -6.01 -5.29
N ALA A 107 -17.22 -5.41 -5.42
CA ALA A 107 -15.97 -6.01 -4.99
C ALA A 107 -14.98 -4.97 -4.49
N VAL A 108 -13.97 -5.44 -3.76
CA VAL A 108 -12.86 -4.62 -3.27
C VAL A 108 -11.51 -5.16 -3.75
N SER A 109 -10.63 -4.29 -4.23
CA SER A 109 -9.24 -4.63 -4.59
C SER A 109 -8.33 -4.50 -3.37
N VAL A 110 -7.55 -5.54 -3.06
CA VAL A 110 -6.68 -5.61 -1.88
C VAL A 110 -5.26 -6.03 -2.29
N GLY A 111 -4.27 -5.24 -1.92
CA GLY A 111 -2.86 -5.47 -2.26
C GLY A 111 -2.11 -6.48 -1.37
N ALA A 112 -2.79 -7.24 -0.50
CA ALA A 112 -2.12 -8.18 0.41
C ALA A 112 -1.49 -9.35 -0.36
N ILE A 113 -0.24 -9.68 -0.06
CA ILE A 113 0.49 -10.74 -0.78
C ILE A 113 0.56 -12.02 0.06
N PHE A 114 0.95 -11.94 1.33
CA PHE A 114 1.17 -13.13 2.16
C PHE A 114 0.61 -13.04 3.58
N SER A 115 0.24 -11.84 4.06
CA SER A 115 -0.34 -11.64 5.39
C SER A 115 -1.77 -12.20 5.53
N ASP A 116 -1.90 -13.35 6.19
CA ASP A 116 -3.21 -13.95 6.49
C ASP A 116 -4.01 -13.04 7.44
N TYR A 117 -3.29 -12.31 8.30
CA TYR A 117 -3.84 -11.32 9.22
C TYR A 117 -4.64 -10.24 8.49
N GLN A 118 -4.05 -9.62 7.47
CA GLN A 118 -4.68 -8.57 6.67
C GLN A 118 -5.82 -9.14 5.84
N ARG A 119 -5.59 -10.29 5.20
CA ARG A 119 -6.59 -10.95 4.36
C ARG A 119 -7.85 -11.34 5.15
N ALA A 120 -7.70 -11.94 6.33
CA ALA A 120 -8.84 -12.36 7.15
C ALA A 120 -9.70 -11.17 7.60
N ARG A 121 -9.08 -10.04 7.93
CA ARG A 121 -9.76 -8.80 8.34
C ARG A 121 -10.55 -8.18 7.20
N VAL A 122 -9.93 -8.03 6.03
CA VAL A 122 -10.65 -7.49 4.86
C VAL A 122 -11.75 -8.47 4.40
N GLN A 123 -11.50 -9.78 4.46
CA GLN A 123 -12.53 -10.78 4.15
C GLN A 123 -13.71 -10.71 5.12
N ASN A 124 -13.48 -10.47 6.42
CA ASN A 124 -14.55 -10.26 7.40
C ASN A 124 -15.45 -9.07 7.01
N ILE A 125 -14.83 -7.93 6.65
CA ILE A 125 -15.55 -6.74 6.17
C ILE A 125 -16.35 -7.07 4.91
N CYS A 126 -15.73 -7.77 3.95
CA CYS A 126 -16.39 -8.15 2.70
C CYS A 126 -17.63 -9.01 2.94
N ASN A 127 -17.54 -9.99 3.85
CA ASN A 127 -18.68 -10.83 4.22
C ASN A 127 -19.82 -10.01 4.83
N ARG A 128 -19.50 -9.06 5.72
CA ARG A 128 -20.49 -8.18 6.36
C ARG A 128 -21.18 -7.24 5.37
N LEU A 129 -20.43 -6.76 4.37
CA LEU A 129 -20.94 -5.88 3.33
C LEU A 129 -21.53 -6.65 2.13
N ASN A 130 -21.45 -7.98 2.11
CA ASN A 130 -21.87 -8.83 1.00
C ASN A 130 -21.24 -8.37 -0.34
N ILE A 131 -19.91 -8.36 -0.37
CA ILE A 131 -19.08 -8.03 -1.54
C ILE A 131 -17.96 -9.05 -1.71
N GLU A 132 -17.39 -9.09 -2.90
CA GLU A 132 -16.25 -9.95 -3.22
C GLU A 132 -14.91 -9.28 -2.88
N MET A 133 -13.92 -10.09 -2.47
CA MET A 133 -12.55 -9.64 -2.27
C MET A 133 -11.67 -10.08 -3.44
N LEU A 134 -11.03 -9.12 -4.11
CA LEU A 134 -10.09 -9.36 -5.20
C LEU A 134 -8.65 -9.18 -4.71
N ALA A 135 -8.01 -10.29 -4.37
CA ALA A 135 -6.61 -10.36 -3.91
C ALA A 135 -5.78 -11.25 -4.84
N TYR A 136 -5.45 -10.74 -6.02
CA TYR A 136 -4.74 -11.48 -7.08
C TYR A 136 -3.28 -11.78 -6.74
N LEU A 137 -2.69 -11.05 -5.79
CA LEU A 137 -1.30 -11.22 -5.40
C LEU A 137 -1.10 -12.32 -4.37
N TRP A 138 -2.19 -12.82 -3.79
CA TRP A 138 -2.18 -13.72 -2.65
C TRP A 138 -1.41 -15.02 -2.91
N HIS A 139 -0.48 -15.34 -2.01
CA HIS A 139 0.44 -16.50 -2.08
C HIS A 139 1.26 -16.61 -3.37
N ARG A 140 1.44 -15.51 -4.12
CA ARG A 140 2.36 -15.51 -5.25
C ARG A 140 3.81 -15.52 -4.78
N ASP A 141 4.69 -16.02 -5.65
CA ASP A 141 6.14 -16.01 -5.46
C ASP A 141 6.66 -14.56 -5.46
N GLN A 142 7.31 -14.14 -4.37
CA GLN A 142 7.66 -12.74 -4.12
C GLN A 142 8.69 -12.19 -5.10
N ALA A 143 9.73 -12.97 -5.41
CA ALA A 143 10.78 -12.58 -6.34
C ALA A 143 10.22 -12.39 -7.76
N LYS A 144 9.37 -13.33 -8.21
CA LYS A 144 8.68 -13.21 -9.50
C LYS A 144 7.69 -12.06 -9.50
N LEU A 145 6.98 -11.85 -8.39
CA LEU A 145 5.97 -10.81 -8.27
C LEU A 145 6.59 -9.40 -8.35
N LEU A 146 7.66 -9.13 -7.59
CA LEU A 146 8.33 -7.83 -7.65
C LEU A 146 8.90 -7.57 -9.05
N LYS A 147 9.45 -8.60 -9.70
CA LYS A 147 9.90 -8.49 -11.09
C LYS A 147 8.74 -8.23 -12.05
N GLU A 148 7.59 -8.89 -11.88
CA GLU A 148 6.41 -8.66 -12.71
C GLU A 148 5.86 -7.23 -12.53
N MET A 149 5.89 -6.67 -11.32
CA MET A 149 5.51 -5.27 -11.07
C MET A 149 6.39 -4.31 -11.89
N VAL A 150 7.72 -4.52 -11.84
CA VAL A 150 8.69 -3.75 -12.64
C VAL A 150 8.39 -3.88 -14.13
N ASP A 151 8.26 -5.12 -14.61
CA ASP A 151 8.06 -5.41 -16.04
C ASP A 151 6.69 -4.92 -16.54
N SER A 152 5.71 -4.77 -15.65
CA SER A 152 4.38 -4.22 -15.94
C SER A 152 4.34 -2.68 -15.92
N GLY A 153 5.47 -2.02 -15.68
CA GLY A 153 5.58 -0.56 -15.71
C GLY A 153 5.18 0.15 -14.43
N ILE A 154 5.21 -0.54 -13.27
CA ILE A 154 5.11 0.16 -11.98
C ILE A 154 6.43 0.89 -11.71
N HIS A 155 6.34 2.21 -11.60
CA HIS A 155 7.40 3.06 -11.13
C HIS A 155 7.11 3.51 -9.71
N ALA A 156 7.58 2.72 -8.74
CA ALA A 156 7.47 3.01 -7.32
C ALA A 156 8.84 3.21 -6.70
N ILE A 157 8.95 4.16 -5.75
CA ILE A 157 10.15 4.44 -4.98
C ILE A 157 10.02 3.90 -3.56
N ILE A 158 11.16 3.56 -2.95
CA ILE A 158 11.27 3.14 -1.56
C ILE A 158 11.18 4.38 -0.66
N ILE A 159 10.17 4.43 0.19
CA ILE A 159 9.90 5.58 1.08
C ILE A 159 10.13 5.26 2.55
N LYS A 160 10.31 3.99 2.90
CA LYS A 160 10.69 3.55 4.25
C LYS A 160 11.59 2.34 4.15
N VAL A 161 12.53 2.21 5.07
CA VAL A 161 13.28 0.97 5.31
C VAL A 161 13.28 0.70 6.82
N ALA A 162 13.19 -0.57 7.20
CA ALA A 162 13.13 -0.99 8.60
C ALA A 162 13.73 -2.40 8.83
N ALA A 163 14.69 -2.81 8.01
CA ALA A 163 15.26 -4.16 8.09
C ALA A 163 16.79 -4.17 7.96
N MET A 164 17.40 -5.15 8.62
CA MET A 164 18.83 -5.41 8.47
C MET A 164 19.19 -5.69 7.02
N GLY A 165 20.23 -5.01 6.53
CA GLY A 165 20.65 -5.07 5.13
C GLY A 165 20.06 -3.96 4.26
N LEU A 166 19.12 -3.17 4.78
CA LEU A 166 18.64 -1.94 4.14
C LEU A 166 19.24 -0.71 4.82
N ASP A 167 20.14 -0.05 4.10
CA ASP A 167 20.75 1.22 4.45
C ASP A 167 19.88 2.42 3.97
N PRO A 168 19.35 3.27 4.88
CA PRO A 168 18.54 4.42 4.51
C PRO A 168 19.21 5.39 3.54
N CYS A 169 20.51 5.63 3.71
CA CYS A 169 21.28 6.56 2.88
C CYS A 169 21.47 6.07 1.45
N LYS A 170 21.33 4.75 1.23
CA LYS A 170 21.47 4.13 -0.09
C LYS A 170 20.13 3.83 -0.74
N HIS A 171 19.17 3.32 0.03
CA HIS A 171 17.97 2.70 -0.55
C HIS A 171 16.74 3.60 -0.55
N LEU A 172 16.62 4.59 0.35
CA LEU A 172 15.49 5.51 0.28
C LEU A 172 15.55 6.31 -1.03
N GLY A 173 14.43 6.37 -1.74
CA GLY A 173 14.30 6.99 -3.04
C GLY A 173 14.69 6.12 -4.23
N MET A 174 15.31 4.94 -4.02
CA MET A 174 15.51 3.98 -5.10
C MET A 174 14.17 3.49 -5.64
N THR A 175 14.10 3.22 -6.93
CA THR A 175 12.96 2.56 -7.54
C THR A 175 12.93 1.07 -7.20
N ILE A 176 11.75 0.46 -7.30
CA ILE A 176 11.60 -1.00 -7.16
C ILE A 176 12.45 -1.78 -8.18
N GLN A 177 12.72 -1.18 -9.34
CA GLN A 177 13.62 -1.76 -10.34
C GLN A 177 15.08 -1.75 -9.88
N GLU A 178 15.54 -0.63 -9.32
CA GLU A 178 16.91 -0.45 -8.84
C GLU A 178 17.20 -1.32 -7.60
N ILE A 179 16.23 -1.46 -6.68
CA ILE A 179 16.43 -2.22 -5.44
C ILE A 179 16.26 -3.73 -5.62
N LEU A 180 15.57 -4.21 -6.66
CA LEU A 180 15.28 -5.62 -6.88
C LEU A 180 16.52 -6.54 -6.76
N PRO A 181 17.66 -6.26 -7.42
CA PRO A 181 18.86 -7.10 -7.28
C PRO A 181 19.39 -7.16 -5.84
N HIS A 182 19.26 -6.06 -5.08
CA HIS A 182 19.66 -6.01 -3.68
C HIS A 182 18.72 -6.85 -2.81
N MET A 183 17.41 -6.77 -3.04
CA MET A 183 16.43 -7.56 -2.28
C MET A 183 16.62 -9.07 -2.48
N LEU A 184 16.89 -9.53 -3.71
CA LEU A 184 17.20 -10.95 -3.97
C LEU A 184 18.44 -11.42 -3.20
N LYS A 185 19.44 -10.55 -3.07
CA LYS A 185 20.64 -10.84 -2.28
C LYS A 185 20.33 -10.87 -0.77
N MET A 186 19.47 -9.98 -0.28
CA MET A 186 19.09 -9.92 1.13
C MET A 186 18.17 -11.07 1.54
N GLU A 187 17.28 -11.53 0.64
CA GLU A 187 16.52 -12.78 0.81
C GLU A 187 17.48 -13.95 1.03
N ALA A 188 18.46 -14.14 0.14
CA ALA A 188 19.42 -15.24 0.26
C ALA A 188 20.31 -15.16 1.51
N LYS A 189 20.63 -13.95 1.99
CA LYS A 189 21.57 -13.73 3.10
C LYS A 189 20.89 -13.71 4.47
N TYR A 190 19.71 -13.11 4.54
CA TYR A 190 19.02 -12.76 5.79
C TYR A 190 17.57 -13.23 5.84
N GLY A 191 17.05 -13.82 4.75
CA GLY A 191 15.66 -14.26 4.68
C GLY A 191 14.66 -13.11 4.58
N LEU A 192 15.09 -11.91 4.15
CA LEU A 192 14.16 -10.79 3.95
C LEU A 192 13.10 -11.13 2.92
N ASN A 193 11.88 -10.65 3.13
CA ASN A 193 10.84 -10.72 2.12
C ASN A 193 11.17 -9.77 0.96
N VAL A 194 11.27 -10.32 -0.25
CA VAL A 194 11.63 -9.54 -1.45
C VAL A 194 10.62 -8.41 -1.74
N CYS A 195 9.35 -8.64 -1.48
CA CYS A 195 8.28 -7.65 -1.63
C CYS A 195 8.13 -6.73 -0.40
N GLY A 196 8.89 -6.92 0.68
CA GLY A 196 8.77 -6.08 1.88
C GLY A 196 7.50 -6.31 2.71
N GLU A 197 6.82 -7.45 2.54
CA GLU A 197 5.56 -7.77 3.24
C GLU A 197 5.71 -7.78 4.78
N GLY A 198 6.91 -8.09 5.29
CA GLY A 198 7.20 -8.09 6.73
C GLY A 198 7.43 -6.69 7.30
N GLY A 199 7.24 -5.64 6.49
CA GLY A 199 7.55 -4.26 6.84
C GLY A 199 9.02 -3.90 6.60
N GLU A 200 9.77 -4.70 5.85
CA GLU A 200 11.18 -4.42 5.57
C GLU A 200 11.36 -3.08 4.85
N TYR A 201 10.45 -2.75 3.94
CA TYR A 201 10.37 -1.46 3.29
C TYR A 201 8.95 -1.13 2.87
N GLU A 202 8.66 0.17 2.74
CA GLU A 202 7.40 0.66 2.15
C GLU A 202 7.70 1.42 0.86
N THR A 203 6.70 1.53 -0.01
CA THR A 203 6.85 2.19 -1.31
C THR A 203 5.80 3.25 -1.56
N LEU A 204 6.10 4.18 -2.45
CA LEU A 204 5.14 5.06 -3.10
C LEU A 204 5.23 4.90 -4.61
N THR A 205 4.10 4.60 -5.24
CA THR A 205 3.97 4.52 -6.70
C THR A 205 3.83 5.92 -7.28
N LEU A 206 4.82 6.33 -8.08
CA LEU A 206 4.84 7.62 -8.75
C LEU A 206 4.25 7.55 -10.17
N ASP A 207 4.33 6.39 -10.81
CA ASP A 207 3.68 6.14 -12.09
C ASP A 207 3.33 4.66 -12.28
N CYS A 208 2.26 4.40 -13.02
CA CYS A 208 1.90 3.08 -13.54
C CYS A 208 0.98 3.23 -14.77
N PRO A 209 0.70 2.16 -15.54
CA PRO A 209 -0.18 2.22 -16.70
C PRO A 209 -1.60 2.76 -16.43
N LEU A 210 -2.12 2.66 -15.21
CA LEU A 210 -3.44 3.20 -14.87
C LEU A 210 -3.45 4.73 -14.70
N PHE A 211 -2.29 5.34 -14.48
CA PHE A 211 -2.22 6.78 -14.26
C PHE A 211 -2.32 7.53 -15.61
N LYS A 212 -2.94 8.72 -15.60
CA LYS A 212 -2.96 9.70 -16.70
C LYS A 212 -1.81 10.69 -16.61
N LYS A 213 -1.38 11.00 -15.39
CA LYS A 213 -0.23 11.85 -15.07
C LYS A 213 0.68 11.11 -14.09
N ARG A 214 1.97 11.43 -14.07
CA ARG A 214 2.89 10.89 -13.07
C ARG A 214 3.05 11.87 -11.90
N LEU A 215 3.31 11.35 -10.72
CA LEU A 215 3.71 12.14 -9.56
C LEU A 215 5.20 12.44 -9.66
N VAL A 216 5.57 13.67 -9.31
CA VAL A 216 6.95 14.11 -9.21
C VAL A 216 7.18 14.61 -7.79
N VAL A 217 8.22 14.08 -7.13
CA VAL A 217 8.66 14.53 -5.81
C VAL A 217 9.62 15.69 -5.98
N ASP A 218 9.20 16.88 -5.56
CA ASP A 218 9.98 18.12 -5.67
C ASP A 218 10.87 18.35 -4.45
N GLU A 219 10.37 18.04 -3.26
CA GLU A 219 11.07 18.22 -2.00
C GLU A 219 10.73 17.08 -1.04
N GLN A 220 11.76 16.47 -0.47
CA GLN A 220 11.66 15.40 0.51
C GLN A 220 12.71 15.54 1.60
N GLN A 221 12.44 14.94 2.75
CA GLN A 221 13.37 14.90 3.87
C GLN A 221 13.45 13.46 4.41
N THR A 222 14.66 12.96 4.62
CA THR A 222 14.85 11.72 5.37
C THR A 222 14.65 11.97 6.87
N VAL A 223 13.78 11.17 7.48
CA VAL A 223 13.55 11.14 8.93
C VAL A 223 14.07 9.79 9.44
N VAL A 224 14.94 9.82 10.44
CA VAL A 224 15.42 8.63 11.13
C VAL A 224 14.56 8.43 12.37
N HIS A 225 13.79 7.35 12.40
CA HIS A 225 12.95 6.98 13.53
C HIS A 225 13.75 6.21 14.59
N SER A 226 14.59 5.27 14.13
CA SER A 226 15.50 4.50 14.98
C SER A 226 16.84 4.34 14.28
N ASP A 227 17.92 4.81 14.92
CA ASP A 227 19.29 4.67 14.42
C ASP A 227 19.97 3.44 15.03
N ASP A 228 19.31 2.28 14.91
CA ASP A 228 19.89 1.00 15.32
C ASP A 228 21.01 0.60 14.35
N ALA A 229 22.15 0.19 14.89
CA ALA A 229 23.34 -0.13 14.10
C ALA A 229 23.14 -1.31 13.13
N PHE A 230 22.12 -2.13 13.34
CA PHE A 230 21.83 -3.33 12.57
C PHE A 230 20.53 -3.24 11.77
N ALA A 231 19.51 -2.57 12.30
CA ALA A 231 18.20 -2.41 11.64
C ALA A 231 17.70 -0.95 11.76
N PRO A 232 18.32 0.00 11.04
CA PRO A 232 17.88 1.38 11.07
C PRO A 232 16.47 1.50 10.49
N VAL A 233 15.63 2.28 11.15
CA VAL A 233 14.29 2.63 10.69
C VAL A 233 14.31 4.08 10.24
N ALA A 234 14.06 4.30 8.96
CA ALA A 234 14.02 5.63 8.38
C ALA A 234 13.04 5.69 7.23
N TYR A 235 12.47 6.88 7.02
CA TYR A 235 11.50 7.13 5.96
C TYR A 235 11.67 8.49 5.32
N LEU A 236 11.05 8.66 4.15
CA LEU A 236 10.96 9.91 3.41
C LEU A 236 9.68 10.65 3.79
N LYS A 237 9.84 11.83 4.37
CA LYS A 237 8.76 12.82 4.52
C LYS A 237 8.67 13.64 3.23
N LEU A 238 7.58 13.50 2.50
CA LEU A 238 7.36 14.12 1.19
C LEU A 238 6.75 15.51 1.38
N ARG A 239 7.58 16.55 1.24
CA ARG A 239 7.18 17.94 1.55
C ARG A 239 6.46 18.62 0.40
N LYS A 240 6.85 18.31 -0.83
CA LYS A 240 6.27 18.91 -2.03
C LYS A 240 6.26 17.92 -3.18
N MET A 241 5.12 17.82 -3.83
CA MET A 241 4.88 16.98 -5.00
C MET A 241 3.97 17.71 -5.98
N HIS A 242 4.06 17.35 -7.26
CA HIS A 242 3.13 17.79 -8.29
C HIS A 242 2.85 16.69 -9.31
N LEU A 243 1.83 16.89 -10.16
CA LEU A 243 1.54 16.03 -11.29
C LEU A 243 2.15 16.57 -12.58
N ALA A 244 2.82 15.69 -13.32
CA ALA A 244 3.37 15.99 -14.64
C ALA A 244 2.75 15.08 -15.71
N ASN A 245 2.66 15.56 -16.94
CA ASN A 245 2.25 14.73 -18.07
C ASN A 245 3.27 13.59 -18.28
N LYS A 246 2.76 12.44 -18.72
CA LYS A 246 3.61 11.33 -19.17
C LYS A 246 4.28 11.72 -20.47
N CYS A 247 5.57 11.37 -20.60
CA CYS A 247 6.33 11.57 -21.83
C CYS A 247 6.05 10.44 -22.82
#